data_AF-A0A8C5WSN7-F1
#
_entry.id   AF-A0A8C5WSN7-F1
#
_cell.length_a   1.000
_cell.length_b   1.000
_cell.length_c   1.000
_cell.angle_alpha   90.00
_cell.angle_beta   90.00
_cell.angle_gamma   90.00
#
_symmetry.space_group_name_H-M   'P 1'
#
loop_
_entity.id
_entity.type
_entity.pdbx_description
1 polymer ?
#
loop_
_entity_poly.entity_id
_entity_poly.type
_entity_poly.pdbx_seq_one_letter_code
_entity_poly.pdbx_strand_id
1 'polypeptide(L)'
;AVHKTKCYSFLRTFRLLLPLAAWGLGGPAVASPIWSNADELVHLYTSGSRRSFHLQIHPDGRVDGSPSQTVHSALTIKTEGAGYAVIIGAKSGLHLCMDINGNLFGLNAFSNEDCVFKHTMLENGYDIYQSPKYNYLVSLGRAKQLLFPNMNPPAFSQFLTRRNEIPLSQFITPRPQEENTRDDDGEICGGILAGKIPEESPDEVGIHPCLTSSNSEERDPNGATLSRRFPSPRTSF
;
A
#
# COMPACT_ATOMS: atom_id res chain seq x y z
N ALA A 1 65.09 -6.43 -53.58
CA ALA A 1 64.10 -5.40 -53.18
C ALA A 1 62.94 -5.44 -54.18
N VAL A 2 61.74 -5.64 -53.63
CA VAL A 2 60.43 -5.69 -54.28
C VAL A 2 60.17 -4.42 -55.08
N HIS A 3 59.59 -4.47 -56.30
CA HIS A 3 58.74 -3.38 -56.78
C HIS A 3 57.83 -3.78 -57.97
N LYS A 4 56.52 -3.86 -57.64
CA LYS A 4 55.35 -3.38 -58.38
C LYS A 4 55.03 -3.95 -59.78
N THR A 5 54.14 -4.94 -59.78
CA THR A 5 53.13 -5.15 -60.84
C THR A 5 52.18 -3.94 -60.92
N LYS A 6 52.06 -3.34 -62.11
CA LYS A 6 50.90 -2.55 -62.53
C LYS A 6 50.11 -3.39 -63.52
N CYS A 7 48.81 -3.52 -63.35
CA CYS A 7 47.93 -3.84 -64.48
C CYS A 7 46.51 -3.29 -64.25
N TYR A 8 46.28 -2.18 -64.95
CA TYR A 8 45.06 -1.72 -65.62
C TYR A 8 43.69 -1.66 -64.90
N SER A 9 43.29 -0.40 -64.77
CA SER A 9 41.94 0.16 -64.74
C SER A 9 40.95 -0.53 -65.69
N PHE A 10 39.82 -0.99 -65.15
CA PHE A 10 38.57 -1.14 -65.88
C PHE A 10 37.55 -0.16 -65.30
N LEU A 11 37.25 0.90 -66.05
CA LEU A 11 36.07 1.73 -65.79
C LEU A 11 34.82 0.90 -66.12
N ARG A 12 33.96 0.69 -65.14
CA ARG A 12 32.53 0.49 -65.36
C ARG A 12 31.76 1.41 -64.42
N THR A 13 31.20 2.43 -65.02
CA THR A 13 30.17 3.30 -64.45
C THR A 13 29.02 2.46 -63.92
N PHE A 14 28.82 2.45 -62.60
CA PHE A 14 27.59 1.98 -61.98
C PHE A 14 26.85 3.19 -61.44
N ARG A 15 25.70 3.50 -62.04
CA ARG A 15 24.76 4.51 -61.56
C ARG A 15 24.39 4.18 -60.11
N LEU A 16 24.74 5.06 -59.18
CA LEU A 16 24.19 5.06 -57.83
C LEU A 16 22.71 5.43 -57.92
N LEU A 17 21.84 4.41 -57.98
CA LEU A 17 20.48 4.56 -57.49
C LEU A 17 20.59 4.53 -55.96
N LEU A 18 20.48 5.70 -55.33
CA LEU A 18 20.19 5.77 -53.90
C LEU A 18 18.86 5.06 -53.67
N PRO A 19 18.79 3.98 -52.86
CA PRO A 19 17.52 3.66 -52.24
C PRO A 19 17.29 4.75 -51.20
N LEU A 20 16.20 5.50 -51.37
CA LEU A 20 15.57 6.24 -50.28
C LEU A 20 15.29 5.20 -49.18
N ALA A 21 16.16 5.15 -48.18
CA ALA A 21 15.90 4.42 -46.95
C ALA A 21 14.71 5.12 -46.30
N ALA A 22 13.52 4.60 -46.58
CA ALA A 22 12.32 4.95 -45.86
C ALA A 22 12.63 4.76 -44.37
N TRP A 23 12.63 5.86 -43.63
CA TRP A 23 12.63 5.84 -42.17
C TRP A 23 11.28 5.28 -41.71
N GLY A 24 11.13 3.96 -41.82
CA GLY A 24 10.21 3.21 -41.00
C GLY A 24 10.88 3.00 -39.66
N LEU A 25 10.74 3.97 -38.75
CA LEU A 25 11.03 3.78 -37.34
C LEU A 25 9.96 2.85 -36.73
N GLY A 26 10.02 1.57 -37.12
CA GLY A 26 9.57 0.48 -36.29
C GLY A 26 10.80 -0.03 -35.54
N GLY A 27 11.26 0.73 -34.55
CA GLY A 27 12.19 0.19 -33.55
C GLY A 27 11.58 -1.05 -32.92
N PRO A 28 12.38 -1.96 -32.32
CA PRO A 28 11.81 -3.10 -31.61
C PRO A 28 10.80 -2.56 -30.62
N ALA A 29 9.54 -2.98 -30.76
CA ALA A 29 8.52 -2.70 -29.77
C ALA A 29 9.08 -3.23 -28.45
N VAL A 30 9.52 -2.33 -27.58
CA VAL A 30 9.80 -2.66 -26.20
C VAL A 30 8.46 -3.16 -25.69
N ALA A 31 8.35 -4.48 -25.52
CA ALA A 31 7.16 -5.12 -25.00
C ALA A 31 6.81 -4.36 -23.72
N SER A 32 5.74 -3.57 -23.79
CA SER A 32 5.22 -2.97 -22.57
C SER A 32 4.91 -4.16 -21.66
N PRO A 33 5.36 -4.14 -20.39
CA PRO A 33 4.97 -5.19 -19.46
C PRO A 33 3.45 -5.30 -19.52
N ILE A 34 2.94 -6.53 -19.41
CA ILE A 34 1.51 -6.89 -19.58
C ILE A 34 0.55 -6.07 -18.66
N TRP A 35 1.07 -5.27 -17.72
CA TRP A 35 0.33 -4.40 -16.79
C TRP A 35 -0.15 -3.08 -17.41
N SER A 36 -0.75 -3.12 -18.60
CA SER A 36 -1.18 -1.92 -19.32
C SER A 36 -2.47 -1.27 -18.79
N ASN A 37 -3.06 -1.77 -17.70
CA ASN A 37 -4.20 -1.13 -17.03
C ASN A 37 -3.85 -0.84 -15.56
N ALA A 38 -3.74 0.44 -15.19
CA ALA A 38 -3.45 0.87 -13.82
C ALA A 38 -4.50 0.43 -12.77
N ASP A 39 -5.65 -0.10 -13.23
CA ASP A 39 -6.75 -0.57 -12.40
C ASP A 39 -6.77 -2.10 -12.21
N GLU A 40 -5.86 -2.85 -12.86
CA GLU A 40 -5.83 -4.31 -12.71
C GLU A 40 -5.10 -4.72 -11.43
N LEU A 41 -5.82 -5.48 -10.58
CA LEU A 41 -5.23 -6.12 -9.41
C LEU A 41 -4.45 -7.37 -9.83
N VAL A 42 -3.20 -7.45 -9.37
CA VAL A 42 -2.32 -8.59 -9.63
C VAL A 42 -1.71 -9.12 -8.33
N HIS A 43 -1.07 -10.28 -8.40
CA HIS A 43 -0.31 -10.86 -7.29
C HIS A 43 1.09 -11.22 -7.77
N LEU A 44 2.11 -10.77 -7.05
CA LEU A 44 3.49 -11.18 -7.29
C LEU A 44 3.75 -12.53 -6.61
N TYR A 45 3.73 -13.60 -7.41
CA TYR A 45 3.99 -14.97 -6.96
C TYR A 45 5.48 -15.29 -7.07
N THR A 46 6.06 -15.88 -6.03
CA THR A 46 7.45 -16.33 -6.04
C THR A 46 7.56 -17.75 -5.51
N SER A 47 8.53 -18.50 -6.03
CA SER A 47 8.77 -19.89 -5.66
C SER A 47 10.23 -20.08 -5.23
N GLY A 48 10.42 -20.85 -4.17
CA GLY A 48 11.71 -21.41 -3.77
C GLY A 48 11.71 -22.93 -3.95
N SER A 49 12.71 -23.61 -3.41
CA SER A 49 12.86 -25.06 -3.62
C SER A 49 11.76 -25.92 -2.99
N ARG A 50 11.05 -25.41 -1.95
CA ARG A 50 10.06 -26.19 -1.18
C ARG A 50 8.76 -25.45 -0.87
N ARG A 51 8.73 -24.14 -1.09
CA ARG A 51 7.62 -23.26 -0.69
C ARG A 51 7.43 -22.21 -1.74
N SER A 52 6.22 -21.71 -1.88
CA SER A 52 5.88 -20.61 -2.75
C SER A 52 4.92 -19.66 -2.04
N PHE A 53 4.98 -18.39 -2.44
CA PHE A 53 4.29 -17.32 -1.75
C PHE A 53 3.83 -16.25 -2.73
N HIS A 54 2.77 -15.55 -2.37
CA HIS A 54 2.37 -14.27 -2.94
C HIS A 54 2.80 -13.18 -1.96
N LEU A 55 3.51 -12.15 -2.46
CA LEU A 55 3.91 -11.01 -1.65
C LEU A 55 2.68 -10.32 -1.04
N GLN A 56 2.71 -10.07 0.25
CA GLN A 56 1.65 -9.42 1.01
C GLN A 56 2.14 -8.13 1.66
N ILE A 57 1.29 -7.09 1.63
CA ILE A 57 1.52 -5.83 2.34
C ILE A 57 0.36 -5.63 3.31
N HIS A 58 0.65 -5.74 4.60
CA HIS A 58 -0.34 -5.62 5.67
C HIS A 58 -0.64 -4.15 6.00
N PRO A 59 -1.80 -3.84 6.61
CA PRO A 59 -2.15 -2.46 7.00
C PRO A 59 -1.21 -1.84 8.04
N ASP A 60 -0.49 -2.66 8.80
CA ASP A 60 0.52 -2.25 9.78
C ASP A 60 1.89 -1.94 9.14
N GLY A 61 2.02 -2.08 7.81
CA GLY A 61 3.28 -1.88 7.08
C GLY A 61 4.18 -3.11 7.03
N ARG A 62 3.80 -4.23 7.63
CA ARG A 62 4.57 -5.47 7.54
C ARG A 62 4.46 -6.09 6.15
N VAL A 63 5.57 -6.64 5.66
CA VAL A 63 5.64 -7.35 4.37
C VAL A 63 6.06 -8.79 4.59
N ASP A 64 5.25 -9.74 4.12
CA ASP A 64 5.50 -11.18 4.18
C ASP A 64 4.95 -11.91 2.95
N GLY A 65 4.76 -13.23 3.05
CA GLY A 65 4.28 -14.06 1.95
C GLY A 65 3.17 -15.02 2.37
N SER A 66 2.12 -15.13 1.53
CA SER A 66 1.03 -16.10 1.71
C SER A 66 1.05 -17.20 0.63
N PRO A 67 0.79 -18.47 0.99
CA PRO A 67 0.73 -19.56 0.01
C PRO A 67 -0.40 -19.39 -1.02
N SER A 68 -1.46 -18.64 -0.69
CA SER A 68 -2.60 -18.35 -1.56
C SER A 68 -2.79 -16.85 -1.79
N GLN A 69 -3.61 -16.49 -2.78
CA GLN A 69 -4.03 -15.10 -2.96
C GLN A 69 -4.89 -14.67 -1.77
N THR A 70 -4.69 -13.43 -1.34
CA THR A 70 -5.44 -12.78 -0.25
C THR A 70 -5.68 -11.32 -0.63
N VAL A 71 -6.59 -10.65 0.07
CA VAL A 71 -6.81 -9.20 -0.12
C VAL A 71 -5.54 -8.38 0.13
N HIS A 72 -4.64 -8.83 1.01
CA HIS A 72 -3.38 -8.16 1.32
C HIS A 72 -2.25 -8.47 0.33
N SER A 73 -2.39 -9.51 -0.50
CA SER A 73 -1.44 -9.81 -1.58
C SER A 73 -1.87 -9.26 -2.93
N ALA A 74 -3.05 -8.64 -3.02
CA ALA A 74 -3.45 -7.94 -4.23
C ALA A 74 -2.70 -6.62 -4.31
N LEU A 75 -2.06 -6.40 -5.45
CA LEU A 75 -1.18 -5.29 -5.71
C LEU A 75 -1.62 -4.55 -6.97
N THR A 76 -1.43 -3.24 -6.95
CA THR A 76 -1.41 -2.43 -8.15
C THR A 76 0.05 -2.13 -8.48
N ILE A 77 0.46 -2.39 -9.72
CA ILE A 77 1.82 -2.08 -10.21
C ILE A 77 1.70 -0.91 -11.19
N LYS A 78 2.35 0.20 -10.86
CA LYS A 78 2.37 1.40 -11.69
C LYS A 78 3.76 1.62 -12.27
N THR A 79 3.84 2.03 -13.53
CA THR A 79 5.10 2.36 -14.19
C THR A 79 5.53 3.77 -13.83
N GLU A 80 6.73 3.94 -13.27
CA GLU A 80 7.35 5.22 -12.88
C GLU A 80 8.46 5.61 -13.88
N GLY A 81 8.17 5.45 -15.18
CA GLY A 81 9.13 5.61 -16.27
C GLY A 81 9.67 4.30 -16.84
N ALA A 82 10.53 4.39 -17.86
CA ALA A 82 10.99 3.24 -18.62
C ALA A 82 11.78 2.26 -17.74
N GLY A 83 11.17 1.10 -17.44
CA GLY A 83 11.78 0.03 -16.64
C GLY A 83 11.75 0.26 -15.13
N TYR A 84 10.95 1.20 -14.62
CA TYR A 84 10.77 1.42 -13.20
C TYR A 84 9.32 1.22 -12.79
N ALA A 85 9.10 0.64 -11.62
CA ALA A 85 7.79 0.30 -11.11
C ALA A 85 7.62 0.71 -9.65
N VAL A 86 6.40 1.15 -9.32
CA VAL A 86 5.90 1.36 -7.97
C VAL A 86 4.86 0.28 -7.68
N ILE A 87 5.02 -0.41 -6.56
CA ILE A 87 4.15 -1.52 -6.15
C ILE A 87 3.32 -1.05 -4.96
N ILE A 88 2.00 -1.17 -5.04
CA ILE A 88 1.06 -0.64 -4.05
C ILE A 88 0.14 -1.76 -3.58
N GLY A 89 -0.01 -1.92 -2.26
CA GLY A 89 -0.97 -2.85 -1.68
C GLY A 89 -2.40 -2.35 -1.87
N ALA A 90 -3.23 -3.07 -2.60
CA ALA A 90 -4.57 -2.62 -2.95
C ALA A 90 -5.48 -2.46 -1.71
N LYS A 91 -5.37 -3.40 -0.75
CA LYS A 91 -6.15 -3.34 0.49
C LYS A 91 -5.58 -2.37 1.54
N SER A 92 -4.25 -2.29 1.64
CA SER A 92 -3.59 -1.47 2.65
C SER A 92 -3.39 -0.01 2.22
N GLY A 93 -3.38 0.26 0.91
CA GLY A 93 -3.04 1.56 0.34
C GLY A 93 -1.56 1.93 0.47
N LEU A 94 -0.72 1.02 0.97
CA LEU A 94 0.69 1.28 1.25
C LEU A 94 1.57 0.98 0.03
N HIS A 95 2.59 1.80 -0.19
CA HIS A 95 3.64 1.55 -1.17
C HIS A 95 4.63 0.54 -0.59
N LEU A 96 5.06 -0.42 -1.40
CA LEU A 96 6.19 -1.27 -1.07
C LEU A 96 7.47 -0.43 -1.14
N CYS A 97 8.22 -0.41 -0.04
CA CYS A 97 9.48 0.32 0.06
C CYS A 97 10.57 -0.59 0.63
N MET A 98 11.82 -0.16 0.48
CA MET A 98 12.99 -0.91 0.92
C MET A 98 13.91 -0.03 1.77
N ASP A 99 14.47 -0.61 2.84
CA ASP A 99 15.46 0.07 3.67
C ASP A 99 16.90 -0.19 3.20
N ILE A 100 17.86 0.43 3.89
CA ILE A 100 19.29 0.31 3.56
C ILE A 100 19.82 -1.12 3.65
N ASN A 101 19.13 -1.98 4.41
CA ASN A 101 19.51 -3.37 4.65
C ASN A 101 18.79 -4.34 3.69
N GLY A 102 17.97 -3.83 2.76
CA GLY A 102 17.17 -4.64 1.85
C GLY A 102 15.90 -5.23 2.48
N ASN A 103 15.47 -4.73 3.64
CA ASN A 103 14.20 -5.12 4.24
C ASN A 103 13.04 -4.41 3.55
N LEU A 104 11.96 -5.15 3.33
CA LEU A 104 10.75 -4.64 2.71
C LEU A 104 9.76 -4.20 3.79
N PHE A 105 9.12 -3.06 3.56
CA PHE A 105 8.05 -2.55 4.42
C PHE A 105 7.04 -1.76 3.58
N GLY A 106 5.84 -1.59 4.12
CA GLY A 106 4.78 -0.76 3.54
C GLY A 106 4.80 0.66 4.13
N LEU A 107 4.73 1.68 3.28
CA LEU A 107 4.67 3.08 3.71
C LEU A 107 3.57 3.86 2.97
N ASN A 108 2.82 4.69 3.71
CA ASN A 108 1.80 5.55 3.12
C ASN A 108 2.43 6.77 2.42
N ALA A 109 3.40 7.42 3.07
CA ALA A 109 4.14 8.53 2.51
C ALA A 109 5.10 8.03 1.41
N PHE A 110 4.85 8.45 0.17
CA PHE A 110 5.65 8.02 -0.97
C PHE A 110 7.06 8.63 -0.94
N SER A 111 8.09 7.79 -1.04
CA SER A 111 9.49 8.16 -1.23
C SER A 111 9.99 7.60 -2.55
N ASN A 112 10.36 8.46 -3.50
CA ASN A 112 10.87 8.02 -4.80
C ASN A 112 12.15 7.18 -4.65
N GLU A 113 12.99 7.50 -3.66
CA GLU A 113 14.26 6.81 -3.43
C GLU A 113 14.11 5.39 -2.87
N ASP A 114 13.07 5.15 -2.06
CA ASP A 114 12.93 3.91 -1.31
C ASP A 114 11.81 3.00 -1.84
N CYS A 115 10.84 3.56 -2.59
CA CYS A 115 9.61 2.87 -3.01
C CYS A 115 9.51 2.66 -4.54
N VAL A 116 10.54 3.05 -5.29
CA VAL A 116 10.65 2.81 -6.74
C VAL A 116 11.67 1.71 -7.00
N PHE A 117 11.28 0.72 -7.82
CA PHE A 117 12.14 -0.40 -8.16
C PHE A 117 12.40 -0.44 -9.66
N LYS A 118 13.65 -0.72 -10.03
CA LYS A 118 13.99 -1.10 -11.40
C LYS A 118 13.43 -2.48 -11.68
N HIS A 119 12.49 -2.56 -12.61
CA HIS A 119 11.89 -3.78 -13.10
C HIS A 119 12.74 -4.36 -14.24
N THR A 120 12.93 -5.68 -14.24
CA THR A 120 13.60 -6.38 -15.33
C THR A 120 12.96 -7.75 -15.51
N MET A 121 12.56 -8.06 -16.74
CA MET A 121 12.13 -9.41 -17.12
C MET A 121 13.37 -10.23 -17.46
N LEU A 122 13.53 -11.37 -16.80
CA LEU A 122 14.60 -12.33 -17.04
C LEU A 122 14.28 -13.20 -18.27
N GLU A 123 15.33 -13.83 -18.83
CA GLU A 123 15.21 -14.73 -19.99
C GLU A 123 14.27 -15.92 -19.73
N ASN A 124 14.13 -16.33 -18.47
CA ASN A 124 13.22 -17.41 -18.05
C ASN A 124 11.75 -16.97 -17.89
N GLY A 125 11.43 -15.70 -18.18
CA GLY A 125 10.09 -15.13 -18.11
C GLY A 125 9.64 -14.67 -16.72
N TYR A 126 10.51 -14.67 -15.72
CA TYR A 126 10.23 -14.11 -14.40
C TYR A 126 10.69 -12.66 -14.30
N ASP A 127 9.99 -11.89 -13.47
CA ASP A 127 10.33 -10.51 -13.16
C ASP A 127 11.23 -10.44 -11.92
N ILE A 128 12.17 -9.51 -11.95
CA ILE A 128 12.90 -9.05 -10.77
C ILE A 128 12.68 -7.57 -10.57
N TYR A 129 12.73 -7.15 -9.30
CA TYR A 129 12.60 -5.76 -8.88
C TYR A 129 13.81 -5.42 -8.01
N GLN A 130 14.55 -4.38 -8.37
CA GLN A 130 15.78 -3.98 -7.69
C GLN A 130 15.66 -2.54 -7.18
N SER A 131 16.07 -2.27 -5.94
CA SER A 131 16.22 -0.89 -5.47
C SER A 131 17.40 -0.22 -6.19
N PRO A 132 17.20 0.91 -6.90
CA PRO A 132 18.31 1.63 -7.54
C PRO A 132 19.29 2.22 -6.51
N LYS A 133 18.79 2.59 -5.33
CA LYS A 133 19.56 3.19 -4.24
C LYS A 133 20.39 2.17 -3.48
N TYR A 134 19.78 1.03 -3.12
CA TYR A 134 20.41 0.04 -2.24
C TYR A 134 20.96 -1.19 -2.98
N ASN A 135 20.66 -1.34 -4.27
CA ASN A 135 21.07 -2.46 -5.14
C ASN A 135 20.60 -3.87 -4.70
N TYR A 136 19.79 -3.96 -3.64
CA TYR A 136 19.12 -5.19 -3.22
C TYR A 136 17.90 -5.50 -4.10
N LEU A 137 17.63 -6.80 -4.25
CA LEU A 137 16.39 -7.27 -4.85
C LEU A 137 15.25 -7.28 -3.85
N VAL A 138 14.05 -7.00 -4.33
CA VAL A 138 12.82 -7.36 -3.63
C VAL A 138 12.82 -8.87 -3.45
N SER A 139 12.76 -9.32 -2.19
CA SER A 139 12.82 -10.73 -1.84
C SER A 139 12.08 -11.01 -0.54
N LEU A 140 11.23 -12.05 -0.56
CA LEU A 140 10.62 -12.62 0.66
C LEU A 140 11.57 -13.58 1.39
N GLY A 141 12.75 -13.84 0.82
CA GLY A 141 13.80 -14.64 1.43
C GLY A 141 14.45 -13.92 2.61
N ARG A 142 15.04 -14.73 3.52
CA ARG A 142 15.88 -14.22 4.62
C ARG A 142 17.20 -13.62 4.12
N ALA A 143 17.75 -14.20 3.05
CA ALA A 143 18.97 -13.71 2.45
C ALA A 143 18.66 -12.46 1.61
N LYS A 144 19.20 -11.31 2.03
CA LYS A 144 19.21 -10.09 1.23
C LYS A 144 20.52 -10.05 0.45
N GLN A 145 20.43 -10.10 -0.88
CA GLN A 145 21.61 -10.15 -1.74
C GLN A 145 21.60 -8.99 -2.72
N LEU A 146 22.78 -8.39 -2.89
CA LEU A 146 23.03 -7.41 -3.93
C LEU A 146 23.04 -8.13 -5.28
N LEU A 147 22.33 -7.60 -6.26
CA LEU A 147 22.41 -8.13 -7.63
C LEU A 147 23.59 -7.49 -8.34
N PHE A 148 24.58 -8.32 -8.69
CA PHE A 148 25.65 -7.98 -9.62
C PHE A 148 25.42 -8.66 -10.98
N PRO A 149 25.96 -8.10 -12.08
CA PRO A 149 25.89 -8.76 -13.38
C PRO A 149 26.39 -10.20 -13.32
N ASN A 150 25.71 -11.12 -14.01
CA ASN A 150 26.03 -12.56 -14.10
C ASN A 150 25.83 -13.39 -12.82
N MET A 151 25.11 -12.88 -11.82
CA MET A 151 24.70 -13.67 -10.65
C MET A 151 23.27 -14.18 -10.80
N ASN A 152 23.02 -15.42 -10.39
CA ASN A 152 21.66 -15.92 -10.22
C ASN A 152 20.98 -15.17 -9.06
N PRO A 153 19.73 -14.70 -9.24
CA PRO A 153 19.01 -14.05 -8.16
C PRO A 153 18.72 -15.05 -7.02
N PRO A 154 18.70 -14.59 -5.76
CA PRO A 154 18.46 -15.46 -4.62
C PRO A 154 17.01 -15.99 -4.63
N ALA A 155 16.79 -17.07 -3.88
CA ALA A 155 15.47 -17.64 -3.69
C ALA A 155 14.45 -16.58 -3.26
N PHE A 156 13.21 -16.72 -3.74
CA PHE A 156 12.10 -15.80 -3.45
C PHE A 156 12.24 -14.36 -3.97
N SER A 157 13.10 -14.13 -4.96
CA SER A 157 13.36 -12.80 -5.55
C SER A 157 12.98 -12.69 -7.02
N GLN A 158 12.62 -13.82 -7.63
CA GLN A 158 12.03 -13.90 -8.95
C GLN A 158 10.52 -14.01 -8.79
N PHE A 159 9.77 -13.17 -9.48
CA PHE A 159 8.33 -13.10 -9.38
C PHE A 159 7.66 -13.42 -10.71
N LEU A 160 6.56 -14.15 -10.63
CA LEU A 160 5.62 -14.33 -11.72
C LEU A 160 4.38 -13.52 -11.36
N THR A 161 3.97 -12.64 -12.25
CA THR A 161 2.74 -11.88 -12.03
C THR A 161 1.51 -12.72 -12.36
N ARG A 162 0.62 -12.86 -11.37
CA ARG A 162 -0.64 -13.60 -11.49
C ARG A 162 -1.83 -12.65 -11.46
N ARG A 163 -2.86 -12.91 -12.27
CA ARG A 163 -4.14 -12.20 -12.22
C ARG A 163 -4.83 -12.39 -10.87
N ASN A 164 -5.57 -11.39 -10.42
CA ASN A 164 -6.42 -11.49 -9.24
C ASN A 164 -7.63 -12.42 -9.49
N GLU A 165 -7.84 -13.36 -8.58
CA GLU A 165 -8.96 -14.29 -8.58
C GLU A 165 -9.98 -13.97 -7.45
N ILE A 166 -9.67 -12.97 -6.62
CA ILE A 166 -10.50 -12.58 -5.47
C ILE A 166 -11.59 -11.59 -5.92
N PRO A 167 -12.86 -11.79 -5.54
CA PRO A 167 -13.93 -10.85 -5.85
C PRO A 167 -13.66 -9.45 -5.30
N LEU A 168 -13.90 -8.42 -6.12
CA LEU A 168 -13.66 -7.02 -5.76
C LEU A 168 -14.42 -6.56 -4.50
N SER A 169 -15.56 -7.20 -4.18
CA SER A 169 -16.34 -6.93 -2.97
C SER A 169 -15.56 -7.16 -1.67
N GLN A 170 -14.56 -8.04 -1.65
CA GLN A 170 -13.75 -8.31 -0.46
C GLN A 170 -12.74 -7.19 -0.14
N PHE A 171 -12.50 -6.29 -1.09
CA PHE A 171 -11.56 -5.19 -0.92
C PHE A 171 -12.19 -3.98 -0.24
N ILE A 172 -13.52 -3.86 -0.24
CA ILE A 172 -14.26 -2.77 0.41
C ILE A 172 -14.17 -2.93 1.94
N THR A 173 -13.66 -1.92 2.64
CA THR A 173 -13.80 -1.83 4.10
C THR A 173 -15.16 -1.20 4.43
N PRO A 174 -16.00 -1.81 5.27
CA PRO A 174 -17.16 -1.14 5.82
C PRO A 174 -16.68 0.12 6.57
N ARG A 175 -17.32 1.27 6.33
CA ARG A 175 -17.09 2.45 7.16
C ARG A 175 -17.57 2.10 8.59
N PRO A 176 -16.81 2.45 9.64
CA PRO A 176 -17.34 2.38 10.99
C PRO A 176 -18.65 3.16 11.03
N GLN A 177 -19.73 2.53 11.49
CA GLN A 177 -20.96 3.25 11.77
C GLN A 177 -20.64 4.19 12.94
N GLU A 178 -20.75 5.50 12.73
CA GLU A 178 -20.80 6.46 13.83
C GLU A 178 -22.01 6.06 14.69
N GLU A 179 -21.72 5.47 15.85
CA GLU A 179 -22.71 5.24 16.87
C GLU A 179 -23.12 6.63 17.38
N ASN A 180 -24.31 7.07 16.96
CA ASN A 180 -24.96 8.24 17.54
C ASN A 180 -25.24 7.92 19.02
N THR A 181 -24.28 8.11 19.91
CA THR A 181 -24.57 8.50 21.28
C THR A 181 -25.27 9.84 21.19
N ARG A 182 -26.61 9.79 21.07
CA ARG A 182 -27.45 10.90 21.44
C ARG A 182 -27.20 11.07 22.94
N ASP A 183 -26.37 12.04 23.28
CA ASP A 183 -26.44 12.63 24.60
C ASP A 183 -27.91 13.05 24.80
N ASP A 184 -28.53 12.52 25.84
CA ASP A 184 -29.90 12.86 26.23
C ASP A 184 -29.82 14.21 26.94
N ASP A 185 -29.76 15.30 26.18
CA ASP A 185 -29.92 16.65 26.70
C ASP A 185 -31.35 16.80 27.22
N GLY A 186 -31.47 16.75 28.55
CA GLY A 186 -32.70 16.92 29.30
C GLY A 186 -33.56 18.07 28.76
N GLU A 187 -34.75 17.69 28.31
CA GLU A 187 -35.75 18.54 27.69
C GLU A 187 -36.18 19.67 28.64
N ILE A 188 -35.78 20.89 28.26
CA ILE A 188 -36.34 22.15 28.76
C ILE A 188 -37.76 22.29 28.19
N CYS A 189 -38.76 22.08 29.05
CA CYS A 189 -40.09 22.67 28.92
C CYS A 189 -40.35 23.43 30.24
N GLY A 190 -40.49 24.76 30.33
CA GLY A 190 -41.06 25.69 29.38
C GLY A 190 -42.50 26.04 29.82
N GLY A 191 -42.66 26.79 30.90
CA GLY A 191 -43.97 27.28 31.36
C GLY A 191 -43.93 28.79 31.63
N ILE A 192 -44.94 29.50 31.13
CA ILE A 192 -45.77 30.50 31.85
C ILE A 192 -46.85 31.02 30.88
N LEU A 193 -48.11 30.78 31.22
CA LEU A 193 -49.29 31.43 30.66
C LEU A 193 -49.49 32.78 31.38
N ALA A 194 -49.67 33.86 30.61
CA ALA A 194 -50.05 35.18 31.11
C ALA A 194 -51.56 35.21 31.43
N GLY A 195 -51.92 35.70 32.63
CA GLY A 195 -53.23 35.45 33.25
C GLY A 195 -54.37 36.46 33.01
N LYS A 196 -55.54 36.14 33.58
CA LYS A 196 -56.50 37.05 34.26
C LYS A 196 -57.60 36.25 35.00
N ILE A 197 -57.90 36.68 36.24
CA ILE A 197 -58.82 36.22 37.33
C ILE A 197 -60.29 36.66 37.03
N PRO A 198 -61.42 36.07 37.53
CA PRO A 198 -61.74 35.89 38.97
C PRO A 198 -62.59 34.71 39.51
N GLU A 199 -62.45 34.54 40.84
CA GLU A 199 -63.32 33.93 41.90
C GLU A 199 -63.69 32.43 41.76
N GLU A 200 -63.62 31.56 42.78
CA GLU A 200 -64.20 31.63 44.14
C GLU A 200 -63.70 30.46 45.07
N SER A 201 -63.52 30.75 46.37
CA SER A 201 -63.58 29.88 47.59
C SER A 201 -62.42 28.93 48.01
N PRO A 202 -62.27 28.65 49.33
CA PRO A 202 -60.99 28.36 49.98
C PRO A 202 -60.86 26.96 50.65
N ASP A 203 -59.69 26.75 51.29
CA ASP A 203 -59.29 25.69 52.24
C ASP A 203 -58.64 24.47 51.54
N GLU A 204 -57.36 24.06 51.73
CA GLU A 204 -56.56 23.89 52.94
C GLU A 204 -55.05 23.79 52.63
N VAL A 205 -54.23 24.37 53.52
CA VAL A 205 -52.85 24.07 53.99
C VAL A 205 -52.23 22.72 53.52
N GLY A 206 -50.96 22.56 53.10
CA GLY A 206 -49.79 23.43 53.03
C GLY A 206 -48.51 22.59 52.77
N ILE A 207 -47.37 23.31 52.66
CA ILE A 207 -45.97 22.89 52.91
C ILE A 207 -45.28 21.97 51.88
N HIS A 208 -44.45 22.58 51.02
CA HIS A 208 -43.23 21.94 50.52
C HIS A 208 -42.17 21.91 51.62
N PRO A 209 -41.46 20.78 51.77
CA PRO A 209 -40.01 20.88 51.79
C PRO A 209 -39.37 19.75 50.98
N CYS A 210 -38.57 20.13 49.99
CA CYS A 210 -37.44 19.31 49.58
C CYS A 210 -36.52 19.18 50.79
N LEU A 211 -36.24 17.97 51.25
CA LEU A 211 -35.00 17.50 51.86
C LEU A 211 -35.25 16.05 52.28
N THR A 212 -34.54 15.09 51.67
CA THR A 212 -33.63 14.13 52.36
C THR A 212 -33.29 12.96 51.44
N SER A 213 -31.98 12.85 51.16
CA SER A 213 -31.16 11.63 51.10
C SER A 213 -31.67 10.38 50.40
N SER A 214 -30.84 9.84 49.49
CA SER A 214 -30.37 8.45 49.59
C SER A 214 -29.08 8.27 48.77
N ASN A 215 -27.98 8.02 49.50
CA ASN A 215 -26.75 7.45 48.96
C ASN A 215 -27.05 6.04 48.43
N SER A 216 -26.55 5.71 47.24
CA SER A 216 -26.42 4.32 46.80
C SER A 216 -24.95 3.90 46.91
N GLU A 217 -24.68 3.01 47.87
CA GLU A 217 -23.44 2.24 47.99
C GLU A 217 -23.29 1.28 46.80
N GLU A 218 -22.14 1.35 46.11
CA GLU A 218 -21.72 0.40 45.08
C GLU A 218 -20.69 -0.56 45.69
N ARG A 219 -21.01 -1.86 45.69
CA ARG A 219 -20.16 -2.95 46.19
C ARG A 219 -19.61 -3.74 44.99
N ASP A 220 -18.30 -3.63 44.76
CA ASP A 220 -17.55 -4.42 43.77
C ASP A 220 -17.03 -5.73 44.41
N PRO A 221 -17.35 -6.93 43.86
CA PRO A 221 -16.74 -8.18 44.26
C PRO A 221 -15.56 -8.46 43.33
N ASN A 222 -14.36 -7.98 43.68
CA ASN A 222 -13.05 -8.62 43.46
C ASN A 222 -11.93 -7.59 43.73
N GLY A 223 -11.66 -7.36 45.01
CA GLY A 223 -10.61 -6.48 45.47
C GLY A 223 -9.21 -6.93 45.02
N ALA A 224 -8.62 -6.17 44.10
CA ALA A 224 -7.18 -6.10 43.90
C ALA A 224 -6.78 -4.67 43.52
N THR A 225 -6.43 -3.89 44.54
CA THR A 225 -5.92 -2.52 44.44
C THR A 225 -4.47 -2.55 43.97
N LEU A 226 -4.16 -2.07 42.76
CA LEU A 226 -2.83 -1.54 42.45
C LEU A 226 -2.92 -0.05 42.11
N SER A 227 -2.81 0.76 43.16
CA SER A 227 -2.61 2.19 43.06
C SER A 227 -1.27 2.47 42.37
N ARG A 228 -1.30 2.96 41.13
CA ARG A 228 -0.19 3.73 40.55
C ARG A 228 -0.73 4.90 39.75
N ARG A 229 -0.78 6.05 40.42
CA ARG A 229 -0.70 7.39 39.83
C ARG A 229 0.50 7.43 38.88
N PHE A 230 0.23 7.57 37.59
CA PHE A 230 1.21 8.10 36.64
C PHE A 230 0.74 9.51 36.24
N PRO A 231 1.49 10.58 36.57
CA PRO A 231 1.19 11.90 36.04
C PRO A 231 1.56 11.96 34.55
N SER A 232 0.67 12.48 33.72
CA SER A 232 0.94 12.77 32.30
C SER A 232 2.04 13.83 32.15
N PRO A 233 2.94 13.74 31.16
CA PRO A 233 3.97 14.74 30.93
C PRO A 233 3.37 16.06 30.43
N ARG A 234 3.74 17.17 31.07
CA ARG A 234 3.48 18.52 30.53
C ARG A 234 4.38 18.77 29.33
N THR A 235 3.78 19.20 28.24
CA THR A 235 4.44 19.89 27.13
C THR A 235 4.62 21.36 27.48
N SER A 236 5.83 21.89 27.32
CA SER A 236 6.05 23.32 27.07
C SER A 236 7.43 23.56 26.46
N PHE A 237 7.40 24.34 25.38
CA PHE A 237 8.42 25.09 24.65
C PHE A 237 9.73 25.42 25.35
#